data_AF-A0A3L6LDU4-F1
#
_entry.id   AF-A0A3L6LDU4-F1
#
_cell.length_a   1.000
_cell.length_b   1.000
_cell.length_c   1.000
_cell.angle_alpha   90.00
_cell.angle_beta   90.00
_cell.angle_gamma   90.00
#
_symmetry.space_group_name_H-M   'P 1'
#
loop_
_entity.id
_entity.type
_entity.pdbx_description
1 polymer ?
#
loop_
_entity_poly.entity_id
_entity_poly.type
_entity_poly.pdbx_seq_one_letter_code
_entity_poly.pdbx_strand_id
1 'polypeptide(L)'
;MSTGQLSADAVKYLEEKRVTYLLEELFHDVLRNLPENPLEFLLKALERKTTLHLIIVGPPGSGKQTQARRIAKRYDAVHVRAQDIFLNEVKRRTPEGEIIERCMRDGEQVPSHISSELVIRRLREDDVVKRGWVLDGFPQTRSQALRLQTAGLSPLLFVMLDVGNEVSVKRCAGRRYEPITRNIYHIEYLPAPSGMHLELMSPDDESRAAVASRWKYFDARRGELVGCYEPMYVRIDGDRPFDTVFAEICEQVDSRFVSV
;
A
#
# COMPACT_ATOMS: atom_id res chain seq x y z
N MET A 1 33.95 21.66 -6.76
CA MET A 1 33.18 22.90 -7.05
C MET A 1 31.75 22.62 -6.60
N SER A 2 31.14 23.18 -5.55
CA SER A 2 31.37 24.32 -4.67
C SER A 2 31.46 23.85 -3.21
N THR A 3 32.42 24.35 -2.42
CA THR A 3 32.55 24.08 -0.98
C THR A 3 32.11 25.28 -0.16
N GLY A 4 30.97 25.87 -0.51
CA GLY A 4 30.33 26.92 0.29
C GLY A 4 29.37 26.30 1.32
N GLN A 5 29.40 26.78 2.56
CA GLN A 5 28.32 26.52 3.50
C GLN A 5 27.04 27.15 2.97
N LEU A 6 25.95 26.38 2.93
CA LEU A 6 24.62 26.89 2.62
C LEU A 6 24.19 27.87 3.72
N SER A 7 23.56 28.99 3.35
CA SER A 7 22.94 29.88 4.32
C SER A 7 21.77 29.18 5.01
N ALA A 8 21.40 29.63 6.22
CA ALA A 8 20.22 29.09 6.92
C ALA A 8 18.95 29.20 6.07
N ASP A 9 18.78 30.29 5.32
CA ASP A 9 17.66 30.47 4.39
C ASP A 9 17.70 29.48 3.22
N ALA A 10 18.88 29.16 2.70
CA ALA A 10 19.03 28.16 1.65
C ALA A 10 18.72 26.75 2.17
N VAL A 11 19.16 26.40 3.39
CA VAL A 11 18.81 25.14 4.04
C VAL A 11 17.29 25.05 4.24
N LYS A 12 16.70 26.11 4.80
CA LYS A 12 15.24 26.20 4.98
C LYS A 12 14.49 26.08 3.66
N TYR A 13 14.97 26.71 2.59
CA TYR A 13 14.39 26.57 1.26
C TYR A 13 14.47 25.13 0.75
N LEU A 14 15.62 24.46 0.88
CA LEU A 14 15.78 23.06 0.46
C LEU A 14 14.80 22.14 1.21
N GLU A 15 14.61 22.37 2.51
CA GLU A 15 13.67 21.63 3.35
C GLU A 15 12.21 21.93 2.97
N GLU A 16 11.82 23.20 2.91
CA GLU A 16 10.44 23.64 2.59
C GLU A 16 10.01 23.23 1.17
N LYS A 17 10.93 23.34 0.20
CA LYS A 17 10.68 22.97 -1.19
C LYS A 17 11.05 21.53 -1.50
N ARG A 18 11.52 20.77 -0.50
CA ARG A 18 11.84 19.33 -0.60
C ARG A 18 12.80 19.00 -1.74
N VAL A 19 13.73 19.90 -2.02
CA VAL A 19 14.66 19.80 -3.16
C VAL A 19 15.61 18.62 -2.98
N THR A 20 16.05 18.34 -1.75
CA THR A 20 16.91 17.19 -1.44
C THR A 20 16.26 15.86 -1.80
N TYR A 21 14.98 15.67 -1.45
CA TYR A 21 14.24 14.45 -1.80
C TYR A 21 14.16 14.25 -3.32
N LEU A 22 13.82 15.31 -4.05
CA LEU A 22 13.77 15.27 -5.52
C LEU A 22 15.13 14.88 -6.12
N LEU A 23 16.22 15.47 -5.62
CA LEU A 23 17.56 15.17 -6.11
C LEU A 23 17.99 13.74 -5.79
N GLU A 24 17.66 13.22 -4.61
CA GLU A 24 17.92 11.84 -4.22
C GLU A 24 17.17 10.84 -5.12
N GLU A 25 15.90 11.10 -5.41
CA GLU A 25 15.06 10.28 -6.29
C GLU A 25 15.64 10.22 -7.71
N LEU A 26 15.93 11.39 -8.29
CA LEU A 26 16.53 11.52 -9.62
C LEU A 26 17.89 10.82 -9.71
N PHE A 27 18.73 10.96 -8.69
CA PHE A 27 20.04 10.32 -8.65
C PHE A 27 19.91 8.79 -8.55
N HIS A 28 18.98 8.31 -7.73
CA HIS A 28 18.72 6.88 -7.60
C HIS A 28 18.21 6.28 -8.92
N ASP A 29 17.38 6.99 -9.67
CA ASP A 29 16.92 6.55 -10.99
C ASP A 29 18.04 6.48 -12.03
N VAL A 30 18.97 7.43 -12.03
CA VAL A 30 20.16 7.37 -12.89
C VAL A 30 21.02 6.15 -12.54
N LEU A 31 21.30 5.92 -11.25
CA LEU A 31 22.11 4.77 -10.82
C LEU A 31 21.44 3.42 -11.12
N ARG A 32 20.10 3.37 -11.04
CA ARG A 32 19.33 2.15 -11.31
C ARG A 32 19.32 1.78 -12.80
N ASN A 33 19.18 2.78 -13.68
CA ASN A 33 18.99 2.55 -15.10
C ASN A 33 20.30 2.63 -15.91
N LEU A 34 21.35 3.23 -15.33
CA LEU A 34 22.65 3.44 -15.96
C LEU A 34 22.53 3.94 -17.42
N PRO A 35 21.78 5.03 -17.67
CA PRO A 35 21.54 5.51 -19.02
C PRO A 35 22.85 5.99 -19.67
N GLU A 36 22.99 5.80 -20.98
CA GLU A 36 24.16 6.30 -21.74
C GLU A 36 24.30 7.82 -21.63
N ASN A 37 23.17 8.54 -21.58
CA ASN A 37 23.12 9.99 -21.38
C ASN A 37 22.31 10.35 -20.12
N PRO A 38 22.97 10.51 -18.95
CA PRO A 38 22.30 10.85 -17.71
C PRO A 38 21.55 12.18 -17.74
N LEU A 39 22.07 13.19 -18.45
CA LEU A 39 21.44 14.52 -18.48
C LEU A 39 20.10 14.48 -19.22
N GLU A 40 20.06 13.83 -20.40
CA GLU A 40 18.81 13.67 -21.15
C GLU A 40 17.79 12.82 -20.38
N PHE A 41 18.27 11.78 -19.69
CA PHE A 41 17.43 10.96 -18.82
C PHE A 41 16.80 11.80 -17.69
N LEU A 42 17.60 12.64 -17.03
CA LEU A 42 17.12 13.52 -15.96
C LEU A 42 16.11 14.56 -16.46
N LEU A 43 16.35 15.18 -17.62
CA LEU A 43 15.42 16.13 -18.22
C LEU A 43 14.07 15.45 -18.51
N LYS A 44 14.08 14.25 -19.10
CA LYS A 44 12.88 13.44 -19.30
C LYS A 44 12.22 13.01 -17.99
N ALA A 45 12.98 12.78 -16.93
CA ALA A 45 12.45 12.44 -15.62
C ALA A 45 11.75 13.64 -14.97
N LEU A 46 12.33 14.84 -15.10
CA LEU A 46 11.75 16.10 -14.61
C LEU A 46 10.48 16.51 -15.36
N GLU A 47 10.30 16.08 -16.62
CA GLU A 47 9.07 16.25 -17.38
C GLU A 47 7.92 15.34 -16.91
N ARG A 48 8.21 14.31 -16.11
CA ARG A 48 7.19 13.38 -15.63
C ARG A 48 6.47 14.00 -14.44
N LYS A 49 5.14 13.92 -14.47
CA LYS A 49 4.30 14.21 -13.31
C LYS A 49 4.71 13.29 -12.16
N THR A 50 5.01 13.85 -10.99
CA THR A 50 5.23 13.07 -9.77
C THR A 50 3.96 12.29 -9.44
N THR A 51 4.07 10.97 -9.27
CA THR A 51 2.95 10.08 -8.99
C THR A 51 2.99 9.59 -7.54
N LEU A 52 1.81 9.31 -6.95
CA LEU A 52 1.74 8.87 -5.56
C LEU A 52 2.11 7.38 -5.46
N HIS A 53 3.11 7.06 -4.64
CA HIS A 53 3.43 5.70 -4.23
C HIS A 53 3.17 5.53 -2.73
N LEU A 54 2.14 4.77 -2.35
CA LEU A 54 1.76 4.59 -0.95
C LEU A 54 1.53 3.12 -0.63
N ILE A 55 2.06 2.67 0.51
CA ILE A 55 1.72 1.36 1.08
C ILE A 55 0.80 1.59 2.29
N ILE A 56 -0.28 0.82 2.38
CA ILE A 56 -1.13 0.79 3.57
C ILE A 56 -1.30 -0.63 4.09
N VAL A 57 -0.92 -0.82 5.35
CA VAL A 57 -1.03 -2.09 6.08
C VAL A 57 -1.80 -1.90 7.38
N GLY A 58 -2.25 -3.01 7.95
CA GLY A 58 -3.00 -3.02 9.20
C GLY A 58 -3.68 -4.38 9.42
N PRO A 59 -4.08 -4.66 10.66
CA PRO A 59 -4.76 -5.91 11.00
C PRO A 59 -6.08 -6.08 10.23
N PRO A 60 -6.70 -7.28 10.22
CA PRO A 60 -8.06 -7.45 9.69
C PRO A 60 -9.03 -6.49 10.37
N GLY A 61 -10.02 -5.96 9.64
CA GLY A 61 -10.99 -5.00 10.19
C GLY A 61 -10.47 -3.57 10.43
N SER A 62 -9.20 -3.27 10.13
CA SER A 62 -8.63 -1.92 10.30
C SER A 62 -9.18 -0.86 9.35
N GLY A 63 -9.85 -1.25 8.26
CA GLY A 63 -10.35 -0.32 7.25
C GLY A 63 -9.33 0.05 6.17
N LYS A 64 -8.16 -0.61 6.13
CA LYS A 64 -7.09 -0.36 5.14
C LYS A 64 -7.58 -0.33 3.69
N GLN A 65 -8.48 -1.24 3.31
CA GLN A 65 -9.02 -1.29 1.95
C GLN A 65 -9.89 -0.07 1.63
N THR A 66 -10.76 0.33 2.56
CA THR A 66 -11.61 1.52 2.40
C THR A 66 -10.75 2.76 2.25
N GLN A 67 -9.72 2.90 3.08
CA GLN A 67 -8.78 4.02 3.01
C GLN A 67 -7.98 3.99 1.71
N ALA A 68 -7.39 2.85 1.34
CA ALA A 68 -6.64 2.66 0.10
C ALA A 68 -7.44 3.11 -1.13
N ARG A 69 -8.71 2.68 -1.24
CA ARG A 69 -9.59 3.05 -2.34
C ARG A 69 -9.87 4.55 -2.39
N ARG A 70 -10.11 5.18 -1.24
CA ARG A 70 -10.38 6.62 -1.14
C ARG A 70 -9.14 7.45 -1.50
N ILE A 71 -7.97 7.03 -1.03
CA ILE A 71 -6.68 7.68 -1.31
C ILE A 71 -6.38 7.58 -2.81
N ALA A 72 -6.45 6.37 -3.37
CA ALA A 72 -6.24 6.14 -4.79
C ALA A 72 -7.14 7.05 -5.65
N LYS A 73 -8.42 7.17 -5.29
CA LYS A 73 -9.36 8.08 -5.96
C LYS A 73 -8.98 9.56 -5.80
N ARG A 74 -8.56 10.00 -4.61
CA ARG A 74 -8.26 11.41 -4.30
C ARG A 74 -7.00 11.93 -5.00
N TYR A 75 -6.02 11.05 -5.21
CA TYR A 75 -4.71 11.39 -5.78
C TYR A 75 -4.51 10.85 -7.21
N ASP A 76 -5.58 10.38 -7.85
CA ASP A 76 -5.55 9.79 -9.20
C ASP A 76 -4.55 8.63 -9.36
N ALA A 77 -4.36 7.84 -8.30
CA ALA A 77 -3.49 6.67 -8.29
C ALA A 77 -4.30 5.37 -8.49
N VAL A 78 -3.60 4.29 -8.82
CA VAL A 78 -4.20 2.96 -8.96
C VAL A 78 -4.27 2.27 -7.60
N HIS A 79 -5.47 1.81 -7.20
CA HIS A 79 -5.60 0.94 -6.02
C HIS A 79 -5.15 -0.47 -6.38
N VAL A 80 -4.04 -0.92 -5.79
CA VAL A 80 -3.46 -2.24 -6.03
C VAL A 80 -3.68 -3.12 -4.81
N ARG A 81 -4.57 -4.11 -4.92
CA ARG A 81 -4.80 -5.13 -3.89
C ARG A 81 -4.07 -6.41 -4.25
N ALA A 82 -3.14 -6.86 -3.40
CA ALA A 82 -2.42 -8.11 -3.63
C ALA A 82 -3.36 -9.32 -3.78
N GLN A 83 -4.46 -9.35 -2.99
CA GLN A 83 -5.46 -10.40 -3.07
C GLN A 83 -6.14 -10.49 -4.45
N ASP A 84 -6.42 -9.35 -5.10
CA ASP A 84 -7.02 -9.35 -6.44
C ASP A 84 -6.06 -9.91 -7.49
N ILE A 85 -4.77 -9.56 -7.38
CA ILE A 85 -3.72 -10.10 -8.26
C ILE A 85 -3.70 -11.63 -8.14
N PHE A 86 -3.66 -12.15 -6.90
CA PHE A 86 -3.61 -13.59 -6.65
C PHE A 86 -4.87 -14.32 -7.16
N LEU A 87 -6.06 -13.76 -6.90
CA LEU A 87 -7.32 -14.33 -7.39
C LEU A 87 -7.40 -14.31 -8.92
N ASN A 88 -6.81 -13.32 -9.58
CA ASN A 88 -6.74 -13.27 -11.04
C ASN A 88 -5.81 -14.36 -11.60
N GLU A 89 -4.66 -14.61 -10.97
CA GLU A 89 -3.76 -15.72 -11.37
C GLU A 89 -4.45 -17.09 -11.23
N VAL A 90 -5.16 -17.32 -10.11
CA VAL A 90 -5.97 -18.54 -9.90
C VAL A 90 -7.04 -18.67 -10.99
N LYS A 91 -7.81 -17.60 -11.25
CA LYS A 91 -8.86 -17.59 -12.29
C LYS A 91 -8.31 -17.89 -13.68
N ARG A 92 -7.11 -17.41 -13.99
CA ARG A 92 -6.42 -17.62 -15.27
C ARG A 92 -5.69 -18.96 -15.35
N ARG A 93 -5.61 -19.72 -14.25
CA ARG A 93 -4.91 -21.01 -14.15
C ARG A 93 -3.45 -20.90 -14.59
N THR A 94 -2.75 -19.88 -14.13
CA THR A 94 -1.31 -19.76 -14.34
C THR A 94 -0.54 -20.70 -13.42
N PRO A 95 0.73 -21.04 -13.71
CA PRO A 95 1.55 -21.86 -12.81
C PRO A 95 1.62 -21.30 -11.39
N GLU A 96 1.74 -19.97 -11.25
CA GLU A 96 1.68 -19.28 -9.96
C GLU A 96 0.28 -19.37 -9.34
N GLY A 97 -0.77 -19.27 -10.16
CA GLY A 97 -2.15 -19.44 -9.77
C GLY A 97 -2.44 -20.82 -9.14
N GLU A 98 -1.89 -21.90 -9.70
CA GLU A 98 -2.03 -23.25 -9.13
C GLU A 98 -1.37 -23.38 -7.74
N ILE A 99 -0.20 -22.77 -7.57
CA ILE A 99 0.50 -22.73 -6.27
C ILE A 99 -0.32 -21.93 -5.26
N ILE A 100 -0.85 -20.78 -5.67
CA ILE A 100 -1.69 -19.93 -4.83
C ILE A 100 -2.97 -20.67 -4.42
N GLU A 101 -3.65 -21.33 -5.36
CA GLU A 101 -4.87 -22.08 -5.09
C GLU A 101 -4.63 -23.20 -4.07
N ARG A 102 -3.51 -23.93 -4.20
CA ARG A 102 -3.10 -24.93 -3.21
C ARG A 102 -2.87 -24.30 -1.83
N CYS A 103 -2.08 -23.24 -1.75
CA CYS A 103 -1.83 -22.56 -0.47
C CYS A 103 -3.13 -22.06 0.19
N MET A 104 -4.06 -21.50 -0.59
CA MET A 104 -5.37 -21.06 -0.10
C MET A 104 -6.19 -22.23 0.45
N ARG A 105 -6.19 -23.37 -0.23
CA ARG A 105 -6.89 -24.59 0.20
C ARG A 105 -6.31 -25.17 1.49
N ASP A 106 -4.99 -25.16 1.60
CA ASP A 106 -4.26 -25.80 2.70
C ASP A 106 -4.07 -24.84 3.91
N GLY A 107 -4.53 -23.59 3.78
CA GLY A 107 -4.33 -22.55 4.81
C GLY A 107 -2.88 -22.09 4.96
N GLU A 108 -2.04 -22.37 3.96
CA GLU A 108 -0.64 -22.03 3.92
C GLU A 108 -0.40 -20.62 3.37
N GLN A 109 0.73 -20.04 3.73
CA GLN A 109 1.15 -18.75 3.17
C GLN A 109 1.74 -18.95 1.77
N VAL A 110 1.29 -18.12 0.82
CA VAL A 110 1.90 -18.07 -0.52
C VAL A 110 3.39 -17.73 -0.37
N PRO A 111 4.32 -18.48 -0.99
CA PRO A 111 5.74 -18.20 -0.90
C PRO A 111 6.09 -16.75 -1.21
N SER A 112 6.96 -16.15 -0.40
CA SER A 112 7.30 -14.71 -0.50
C SER A 112 7.84 -14.33 -1.88
N HIS A 113 8.58 -15.20 -2.56
CA HIS A 113 9.11 -14.92 -3.89
C HIS A 113 8.01 -14.85 -4.96
N ILE A 114 7.05 -15.78 -4.95
CA ILE A 114 5.90 -15.78 -5.88
C ILE A 114 5.02 -14.56 -5.63
N SER A 115 4.62 -14.35 -4.37
CA SER A 115 3.74 -13.24 -4.00
C SER A 115 4.36 -11.88 -4.31
N SER A 116 5.66 -11.70 -4.04
CA SER A 116 6.34 -10.44 -4.36
C SER A 116 6.48 -10.23 -5.86
N GLU A 117 6.84 -11.26 -6.64
CA GLU A 117 7.01 -11.12 -8.08
C GLU A 117 5.72 -10.70 -8.79
N LEU A 118 4.59 -11.29 -8.39
CA LEU A 118 3.28 -10.92 -8.93
C LEU A 118 2.90 -9.48 -8.61
N VAL A 119 3.18 -9.02 -7.40
CA VAL A 119 2.95 -7.63 -6.99
C VAL A 119 3.88 -6.67 -7.75
N ILE A 120 5.17 -6.99 -7.85
CA ILE A 120 6.17 -6.22 -8.61
C ILE A 120 5.75 -6.08 -10.06
N ARG A 121 5.31 -7.18 -10.69
CA ARG A 121 4.82 -7.19 -12.08
C ARG A 121 3.66 -6.21 -12.26
N ARG A 122 2.65 -6.26 -11.38
CA ARG A 122 1.51 -5.35 -11.43
C ARG A 122 1.91 -3.89 -11.24
N LEU A 123 2.83 -3.61 -10.31
CA LEU A 123 3.30 -2.25 -10.03
C LEU A 123 4.13 -1.63 -11.16
N ARG A 124 4.60 -2.45 -12.11
CA ARG A 124 5.37 -2.01 -13.29
C ARG A 124 4.52 -1.87 -14.56
N GLU A 125 3.23 -2.15 -14.50
CA GLU A 125 2.34 -1.97 -15.66
C GLU A 125 2.14 -0.47 -15.97
N ASP A 126 1.97 -0.14 -17.25
CA ASP A 126 1.92 1.23 -17.76
C ASP A 126 0.86 2.11 -17.06
N ASP A 127 -0.31 1.55 -16.76
CA ASP A 127 -1.40 2.29 -16.08
C ASP A 127 -0.99 2.70 -14.67
N VAL A 128 -0.26 1.82 -13.96
CA VAL A 128 0.23 2.06 -12.60
C VAL A 128 1.41 3.01 -12.61
N VAL A 129 2.38 2.82 -13.50
CA VAL A 129 3.56 3.70 -13.58
C VAL A 129 3.15 5.14 -13.91
N LYS A 130 2.18 5.34 -14.80
CA LYS A 130 1.72 6.68 -15.21
C LYS A 130 0.90 7.43 -14.16
N ARG A 131 0.24 6.71 -13.25
CA ARG A 131 -0.70 7.27 -12.27
C ARG A 131 -0.21 7.19 -10.82
N GLY A 132 0.74 6.31 -10.55
CA GLY A 132 1.12 5.90 -9.21
C GLY A 132 0.22 4.79 -8.67
N TRP A 133 0.48 4.36 -7.45
CA TRP A 133 -0.18 3.24 -6.81
C TRP A 133 -0.41 3.46 -5.31
N VAL A 134 -1.50 2.89 -4.83
CA VAL A 134 -1.78 2.65 -3.42
C VAL A 134 -1.87 1.15 -3.20
N LEU A 135 -0.81 0.57 -2.61
CA LEU A 135 -0.69 -0.85 -2.36
C LEU A 135 -1.33 -1.22 -1.02
N ASP A 136 -2.38 -2.04 -1.09
CA ASP A 136 -3.23 -2.42 0.03
C ASP A 136 -2.91 -3.84 0.52
N GLY A 137 -2.49 -3.94 1.78
CA GLY A 137 -2.33 -5.21 2.48
C GLY A 137 -1.07 -6.01 2.12
N PHE A 138 -0.10 -5.37 1.46
CA PHE A 138 1.21 -5.94 1.12
C PHE A 138 2.29 -4.86 1.29
N PRO A 139 3.49 -5.18 1.81
CA PRO A 139 3.97 -6.48 2.28
C PRO A 139 3.41 -6.87 3.66
N GLN A 140 3.45 -8.17 3.97
CA GLN A 140 3.09 -8.73 5.29
C GLN A 140 4.29 -9.32 6.04
N THR A 141 5.43 -9.49 5.36
CA THR A 141 6.67 -10.00 5.96
C THR A 141 7.88 -9.15 5.56
N ARG A 142 8.94 -9.19 6.37
CA ARG A 142 10.24 -8.57 6.03
C ARG A 142 10.78 -9.02 4.68
N SER A 143 10.64 -10.30 4.34
CA SER A 143 11.12 -10.84 3.05
C SER A 143 10.41 -10.21 1.86
N GLN A 144 9.09 -9.98 1.95
CA GLN A 144 8.32 -9.29 0.93
C GLN A 144 8.70 -7.80 0.83
N ALA A 145 8.86 -7.13 1.98
CA ALA A 145 9.29 -5.73 2.03
C ALA A 145 10.64 -5.52 1.34
N LEU A 146 11.64 -6.34 1.68
CA LEU A 146 12.96 -6.30 1.05
C LEU A 146 12.88 -6.51 -0.45
N ARG A 147 12.04 -7.44 -0.93
CA ARG A 147 11.87 -7.67 -2.38
C ARG A 147 11.35 -6.43 -3.11
N LEU A 148 10.32 -5.77 -2.56
CA LEU A 148 9.83 -4.51 -3.14
C LEU A 148 10.92 -3.43 -3.18
N GLN A 149 11.66 -3.26 -2.09
CA GLN A 149 12.74 -2.28 -2.00
C GLN A 149 13.87 -2.56 -3.00
N THR A 150 14.32 -3.82 -3.08
CA THR A 150 15.34 -4.23 -4.06
C THR A 150 14.88 -4.09 -5.51
N ALA A 151 13.56 -4.18 -5.75
CA ALA A 151 12.97 -3.95 -7.07
C ALA A 151 12.81 -2.45 -7.40
N GLY A 152 13.22 -1.55 -6.50
CA GLY A 152 13.12 -0.10 -6.65
C GLY A 152 11.74 0.48 -6.31
N LEU A 153 10.85 -0.32 -5.72
CA LEU A 153 9.47 0.06 -5.40
C LEU A 153 9.37 0.52 -3.94
N SER A 154 9.96 1.68 -3.66
CA SER A 154 9.88 2.32 -2.35
C SER A 154 8.71 3.31 -2.33
N PRO A 155 7.82 3.27 -1.32
CA PRO A 155 6.74 4.24 -1.24
C PRO A 155 7.23 5.61 -0.76
N LEU A 156 6.46 6.65 -1.07
CA LEU A 156 6.57 7.95 -0.40
C LEU A 156 6.13 7.84 1.07
N LEU A 157 5.09 7.04 1.32
CA LEU A 157 4.47 6.89 2.63
C LEU A 157 4.12 5.43 2.89
N PHE A 158 4.53 4.92 4.05
CA PHE A 158 4.13 3.62 4.56
C PHE A 158 3.19 3.83 5.76
N VAL A 159 1.89 3.64 5.53
CA VAL A 159 0.85 3.82 6.54
C VAL A 159 0.56 2.50 7.24
N MET A 160 0.62 2.51 8.56
CA MET A 160 0.15 1.40 9.39
C MET A 160 -1.06 1.82 10.20
N LEU A 161 -2.22 1.27 9.85
CA LEU A 161 -3.43 1.40 10.66
C LEU A 161 -3.33 0.49 11.88
N ASP A 162 -3.44 1.07 13.08
CA ASP A 162 -3.47 0.32 14.32
C ASP A 162 -4.90 0.19 14.85
N VAL A 163 -5.31 -1.04 15.15
CA VAL A 163 -6.63 -1.37 15.69
C VAL A 163 -6.49 -2.57 16.63
N GLY A 164 -7.12 -2.51 17.80
CA GLY A 164 -7.09 -3.59 18.78
C GLY A 164 -7.81 -4.86 18.30
N ASN A 165 -7.38 -6.03 18.78
CA ASN A 165 -7.93 -7.33 18.38
C ASN A 165 -9.46 -7.42 18.52
N GLU A 166 -10.02 -6.94 19.63
CA GLU A 166 -11.47 -6.98 19.86
C GLU A 166 -12.24 -6.11 18.87
N VAL A 167 -11.70 -4.94 18.54
CA VAL A 167 -12.27 -4.05 17.53
C VAL A 167 -12.19 -4.70 16.16
N SER A 168 -11.07 -5.35 15.81
CA SER A 168 -10.92 -6.14 14.60
C SER A 168 -11.97 -7.24 14.49
N VAL A 169 -12.17 -8.04 15.54
CA VAL A 169 -13.21 -9.08 15.59
C VAL A 169 -14.61 -8.49 15.37
N LYS A 170 -14.95 -7.43 16.11
CA LYS A 170 -16.27 -6.79 16.00
C LYS A 170 -16.52 -6.26 14.58
N ARG A 171 -15.55 -5.54 14.01
CA ARG A 171 -15.67 -4.97 12.66
C ARG A 171 -15.72 -6.04 11.58
N CYS A 172 -15.00 -7.15 11.76
CA CYS A 172 -15.01 -8.27 10.82
C CYS A 172 -16.40 -8.94 10.74
N ALA A 173 -17.03 -9.19 11.89
CA ALA A 173 -18.38 -9.79 11.96
C ALA A 173 -19.46 -8.97 11.22
N GLY A 174 -19.29 -7.64 11.17
CA GLY A 174 -20.21 -6.74 10.47
C GLY A 174 -19.94 -6.57 8.97
N ARG A 175 -18.89 -7.19 8.41
CA ARG A 175 -18.52 -7.04 6.99
C ARG A 175 -19.48 -7.76 6.07
N ARG A 176 -19.73 -7.12 4.93
CA ARG A 176 -20.46 -7.67 3.79
C ARG A 176 -19.69 -7.36 2.52
N TYR A 177 -19.92 -8.12 1.45
CA TYR A 177 -19.39 -7.76 0.14
C TYR A 177 -20.48 -7.81 -0.92
N GLU A 178 -20.31 -6.98 -1.95
CA GLU A 178 -21.14 -7.04 -3.15
C GLU A 178 -20.47 -8.02 -4.16
N PRO A 179 -21.17 -9.07 -4.64
CA PRO A 179 -20.54 -10.16 -5.39
C PRO A 179 -19.84 -9.78 -6.71
N ILE A 180 -20.26 -8.68 -7.34
CA ILE A 180 -19.80 -8.29 -8.69
C ILE A 180 -18.49 -7.52 -8.60
N THR A 181 -18.51 -6.39 -7.90
CA THR A 181 -17.40 -5.46 -7.69
C THR A 181 -16.47 -5.89 -6.55
N ARG A 182 -16.92 -6.82 -5.69
CA ARG A 182 -16.21 -7.24 -4.46
C ARG A 182 -15.88 -6.07 -3.53
N ASN A 183 -16.70 -5.02 -3.60
CA ASN A 183 -16.63 -3.92 -2.66
C ASN A 183 -17.07 -4.38 -1.28
N ILE A 184 -16.33 -3.97 -0.25
CA ILE A 184 -16.65 -4.27 1.14
C ILE A 184 -17.53 -3.17 1.71
N TYR A 185 -18.57 -3.59 2.41
CA TYR A 185 -19.48 -2.77 3.19
C TYR A 185 -19.48 -3.24 4.64
N HIS A 186 -20.03 -2.41 5.53
CA HIS A 186 -20.20 -2.75 6.92
C HIS A 186 -21.57 -2.30 7.40
N ILE A 187 -22.29 -3.16 8.12
CA ILE A 187 -23.66 -2.91 8.57
C ILE A 187 -23.85 -1.59 9.34
N GLU A 188 -22.88 -1.22 10.18
CA GLU A 188 -22.88 0.05 10.93
C GLU A 188 -22.04 1.16 10.26
N TYR A 189 -20.75 0.92 10.03
CA TYR A 189 -19.79 1.99 9.72
C TYR A 189 -19.69 2.37 8.23
N LEU A 190 -20.18 1.52 7.31
CA LEU A 190 -20.16 1.78 5.87
C LEU A 190 -21.33 1.04 5.20
N PRO A 191 -22.58 1.45 5.46
CA PRO A 191 -23.76 0.77 4.91
C PRO A 191 -23.77 0.89 3.39
N ALA A 192 -24.25 -0.15 2.70
CA ALA A 192 -24.44 -0.07 1.25
C ALA A 192 -25.67 0.81 0.90
N PRO A 193 -25.67 1.39 -0.31
CA PRO A 193 -26.87 2.02 -0.85
C PRO A 193 -28.07 1.06 -0.85
N SER A 194 -29.28 1.61 -0.66
CA SER A 194 -30.51 0.83 -0.68
C SER A 194 -30.69 0.07 -1.99
N GLY A 195 -31.14 -1.19 -1.91
CA GLY A 195 -31.39 -2.05 -3.07
C GLY A 195 -30.17 -2.84 -3.57
N MET A 196 -29.00 -2.70 -2.94
CA MET A 196 -27.83 -3.50 -3.27
C MET A 196 -27.91 -4.90 -2.64
N HIS A 197 -27.66 -5.94 -3.44
CA HIS A 197 -27.51 -7.31 -2.93
C HIS A 197 -26.12 -7.48 -2.33
N LEU A 198 -26.09 -7.85 -1.04
CA LEU A 198 -24.86 -8.05 -0.29
C LEU A 198 -24.82 -9.46 0.29
N GLU A 199 -23.66 -10.08 0.20
CA GLU A 199 -23.38 -11.38 0.79
C GLU A 199 -22.56 -11.23 2.08
N LEU A 200 -22.75 -12.20 2.98
CA LEU A 200 -21.88 -12.39 4.12
C LEU A 200 -20.51 -12.84 3.60
N MET A 201 -19.47 -12.28 4.20
CA MET A 201 -18.13 -12.88 4.10
C MET A 201 -18.18 -14.33 4.62
N SER A 202 -17.27 -15.17 4.14
CA SER A 202 -17.13 -16.56 4.58
C SER A 202 -17.22 -16.68 6.11
N PRO A 203 -18.21 -17.41 6.65
CA PRO A 203 -18.39 -17.56 8.10
C PRO A 203 -17.15 -18.15 8.80
N ASP A 204 -16.44 -19.04 8.11
CA ASP A 204 -15.23 -19.68 8.62
C ASP A 204 -14.09 -18.66 8.74
N ASP A 205 -13.92 -17.82 7.72
CA ASP A 205 -12.89 -16.77 7.69
C ASP A 205 -13.18 -15.65 8.69
N GLU A 206 -14.44 -15.27 8.87
CA GLU A 206 -14.87 -14.19 9.77
C GLU A 206 -15.17 -14.67 11.20
N SER A 207 -14.99 -15.95 11.49
CA SER A 207 -15.07 -16.47 12.84
C SER A 207 -14.11 -15.70 13.76
N ARG A 208 -14.52 -15.51 15.03
CA ARG A 208 -13.69 -14.81 16.02
C ARG A 208 -12.28 -15.40 16.13
N ALA A 209 -12.18 -16.73 16.06
CA ALA A 209 -10.90 -17.44 16.09
C ALA A 209 -10.04 -17.13 14.85
N ALA A 210 -10.62 -17.17 13.64
CA ALA A 210 -9.89 -16.86 12.42
C ALA A 210 -9.43 -15.40 12.36
N VAL A 211 -10.28 -14.45 12.77
CA VAL A 211 -9.91 -13.02 12.83
C VAL A 211 -8.82 -12.78 13.85
N ALA A 212 -8.93 -13.36 15.06
CA ALA A 212 -7.90 -13.23 16.09
C ALA A 212 -6.56 -13.87 15.67
N SER A 213 -6.61 -14.99 14.95
CA SER A 213 -5.41 -15.64 14.38
C SER A 213 -4.71 -14.73 13.37
N ARG A 214 -5.46 -14.16 12.42
CA ARG A 214 -4.95 -13.18 11.44
C ARG A 214 -4.43 -11.90 12.10
N TRP A 215 -5.08 -11.43 13.15
CA TRP A 215 -4.60 -10.28 13.93
C TRP A 215 -3.26 -10.59 14.60
N LYS A 216 -3.14 -11.72 15.30
CA LYS A 216 -1.88 -12.15 15.93
C LYS A 216 -0.75 -12.33 14.93
N TYR A 217 -1.07 -12.89 13.76
CA TYR A 217 -0.10 -13.06 12.67
C TYR A 217 0.49 -11.71 12.23
N PHE A 218 -0.36 -10.70 12.04
CA PHE A 218 0.06 -9.34 11.70
C PHE A 218 0.86 -8.69 12.83
N ASP A 219 0.35 -8.77 14.06
CA ASP A 219 0.94 -8.14 15.23
C ASP A 219 2.37 -8.62 15.51
N ALA A 220 2.60 -9.93 15.40
CA ALA A 220 3.92 -10.55 15.57
C ALA A 220 4.98 -10.05 14.57
N ARG A 221 4.56 -9.53 13.41
CA ARG A 221 5.46 -9.05 12.33
C ARG A 221 5.51 -7.54 12.21
N ARG A 222 4.70 -6.83 13.01
CA ARG A 222 4.55 -5.38 12.95
C ARG A 222 5.90 -4.68 13.04
N GLY A 223 6.71 -5.02 14.05
CA GLY A 223 8.02 -4.40 14.28
C GLY A 223 8.99 -4.61 13.11
N GLU A 224 8.99 -5.79 12.49
CA GLU A 224 9.85 -6.08 11.33
C GLU A 224 9.49 -5.22 10.12
N LEU A 225 8.19 -5.00 9.87
CA LEU A 225 7.72 -4.15 8.79
C LEU A 225 8.06 -2.67 9.06
N VAL A 226 7.87 -2.19 10.30
CA VAL A 226 8.25 -0.83 10.68
C VAL A 226 9.74 -0.60 10.43
N GLY A 227 10.61 -1.53 10.85
CA GLY A 227 12.05 -1.43 10.66
C GLY A 227 12.49 -1.41 9.19
N CYS A 228 11.64 -1.87 8.25
CA CYS A 228 11.93 -1.79 6.82
C CYS A 228 11.62 -0.40 6.23
N TYR A 229 10.74 0.38 6.85
CA TYR A 229 10.18 1.60 6.26
C TYR A 229 10.27 2.82 7.19
N GLU A 230 11.10 2.78 8.24
CA GLU A 230 11.17 3.79 9.31
C GLU A 230 11.18 5.26 8.84
N PRO A 231 11.92 5.69 7.79
CA PRO A 231 11.92 7.09 7.34
C PRO A 231 10.59 7.57 6.74
N MET A 232 9.77 6.64 6.27
CA MET A 232 8.51 6.87 5.55
C MET A 232 7.30 6.31 6.32
N TYR A 233 7.54 5.75 7.50
CA TYR A 233 6.54 5.11 8.33
C TYR A 233 5.68 6.14 9.05
N VAL A 234 4.36 5.93 9.01
CA VAL A 234 3.41 6.64 9.88
C VAL A 234 2.44 5.64 10.48
N ARG A 235 2.33 5.71 11.81
CA ARG A 235 1.29 5.01 12.58
C ARG A 235 0.04 5.88 12.64
N ILE A 236 -1.11 5.31 12.30
CA ILE A 236 -2.40 5.99 12.38
C ILE A 236 -3.34 5.15 13.23
N ASP A 237 -3.95 5.76 14.23
CA ASP A 237 -5.01 5.11 15.00
C ASP A 237 -6.24 4.90 14.10
N GLY A 238 -6.51 3.63 13.78
CA GLY A 238 -7.62 3.20 12.95
C GLY A 238 -8.92 2.97 13.73
N ASP A 239 -8.92 3.12 15.05
CA ASP A 239 -10.13 3.06 15.88
C ASP A 239 -10.85 4.41 15.99
N ARG A 240 -10.84 5.16 14.90
CA ARG A 240 -11.50 6.46 14.76
C ARG A 240 -12.44 6.44 13.56
N PRO A 241 -13.35 7.43 13.43
CA PRO A 241 -14.23 7.55 12.27
C PRO A 241 -13.47 7.54 10.95
N PHE A 242 -14.03 6.91 9.92
CA PHE A 242 -13.35 6.72 8.63
C PHE A 242 -12.86 8.03 8.01
N ASP A 243 -13.64 9.11 8.12
CA ASP A 243 -13.28 10.41 7.57
C ASP A 243 -12.13 11.07 8.32
N THR A 244 -12.05 10.89 9.64
CA THR A 244 -10.93 11.37 10.45
C THR A 244 -9.65 10.64 10.08
N VAL A 245 -9.68 9.31 9.99
CA VAL A 245 -8.54 8.50 9.56
C VAL A 245 -8.12 8.86 8.13
N PHE A 246 -9.08 9.07 7.24
CA PHE A 246 -8.81 9.48 5.85
C PHE A 246 -8.13 10.85 5.79
N ALA A 247 -8.65 11.84 6.53
CA ALA A 247 -8.11 13.19 6.57
C ALA A 247 -6.67 13.20 7.09
N GLU A 248 -6.37 12.43 8.13
CA GLU A 248 -5.00 12.31 8.66
C GLU A 248 -4.05 11.67 7.65
N ILE A 249 -4.47 10.62 6.93
CA ILE A 249 -3.63 10.05 5.86
C ILE A 249 -3.39 11.11 4.77
N CYS A 250 -4.42 11.85 4.36
CA CYS A 250 -4.28 12.92 3.39
C CYS A 250 -3.31 14.01 3.84
N GLU A 251 -3.34 14.43 5.11
CA GLU A 251 -2.37 15.40 5.64
C GLU A 251 -0.93 14.87 5.57
N GLN A 252 -0.71 13.59 5.87
CA GLN A 252 0.60 12.96 5.75
C GLN A 252 1.08 12.84 4.29
N VAL A 253 0.14 12.61 3.36
CA VAL A 253 0.43 12.62 1.92
C VAL A 253 0.72 14.04 1.45
N ASP A 254 -0.17 15.00 1.68
CA ASP A 254 -0.08 16.38 1.20
C ASP A 254 1.14 17.12 1.78
N SER A 255 1.48 16.84 3.05
CA SER A 255 2.71 17.36 3.63
C SER A 255 3.95 16.85 2.89
N ARG A 256 3.90 15.64 2.31
CA ARG A 256 5.01 14.94 1.65
C ARG A 256 5.06 15.07 0.13
N PHE A 257 3.90 15.23 -0.48
CA PHE A 257 3.64 15.16 -1.91
C PHE A 257 3.46 16.57 -2.45
N VAL A 258 4.46 17.07 -3.17
CA VAL A 258 4.33 18.32 -3.93
C VAL A 258 3.78 17.93 -5.30
N SER A 259 2.48 18.16 -5.54
CA SER A 259 1.96 18.11 -6.90
C SER A 259 2.52 19.30 -7.67
N VAL A 260 3.46 19.05 -8.58
CA VAL A 260 3.86 20.02 -9.62
C VAL A 260 2.81 20.01 -10.73
#